data_AF-A0A1Q8KRL4-F1
#
_entry.id   AF-A0A1Q8KRL4-F1
#
_cell.length_a   1.000
_cell.length_b   1.000
_cell.length_c   1.000
_cell.angle_alpha   90.00
_cell.angle_beta   90.00
_cell.angle_gamma   90.00
#
_symmetry.space_group_name_H-M   'P 1'
#
loop_
_entity.id
_entity.type
_entity.pdbx_description
1 polymer ?
#
loop_
_entity_poly.entity_id
_entity_poly.type
_entity_poly.pdbx_seq_one_letter_code
_entity_poly.pdbx_strand_id
1 'polypeptide(L)'
;MTRSRDRDDQGRARNARPRDAAGRPLPHGTAGVERVPEDLVLPPDEAVAEAQRLLDEGLPFQAHEILEGTWKDAGDATRDLWRALAQLAVGLTHAQRGNARGAVSLLRRGAEGIRLWRVMGMPAPAALDLDGVTAHADALADDIERDGAAAVDEARLRPHLRDRAVG
;
A
#
# COMPACT_ATOMS: atom_id res chain seq x y z
N MET A 1 -6.75 -11.62 36.61
CA MET A 1 -7.94 -11.70 35.74
C MET A 1 -7.48 -11.96 34.31
N THR A 2 -7.55 -13.21 33.90
CA THR A 2 -6.93 -13.73 32.68
C THR A 2 -7.76 -13.33 31.46
N ARG A 3 -7.23 -12.47 30.58
CA ARG A 3 -7.84 -12.13 29.29
C ARG A 3 -7.87 -13.38 28.41
N SER A 4 -9.02 -14.06 28.36
CA SER A 4 -9.24 -15.15 27.43
C SER A 4 -9.13 -14.59 26.01
N ARG A 5 -8.16 -15.09 25.24
CA ARG A 5 -7.99 -14.74 23.83
C ARG A 5 -9.06 -15.50 23.06
N ASP A 6 -9.91 -14.76 22.37
CA ASP A 6 -10.93 -15.32 21.50
C ASP A 6 -10.23 -16.08 20.36
N ARG A 7 -10.49 -17.39 20.27
CA ARG A 7 -9.91 -18.29 19.27
C ARG A 7 -11.03 -18.95 18.49
N ASP A 8 -10.81 -19.18 17.20
CA ASP A 8 -11.71 -20.04 16.42
C ASP A 8 -11.51 -21.53 16.76
N ASP A 9 -12.33 -22.37 16.14
CA ASP A 9 -12.29 -23.84 16.28
C ASP A 9 -10.96 -24.46 15.81
N GLN A 10 -10.09 -23.67 15.18
CA GLN A 10 -8.74 -24.04 14.75
C GLN A 10 -7.63 -23.43 15.63
N GLY A 11 -7.98 -22.76 16.74
CA GLY A 11 -7.03 -22.21 17.68
C GLY A 11 -6.30 -20.94 17.22
N ARG A 12 -6.74 -20.32 16.10
CA ARG A 12 -6.16 -19.07 15.60
C ARG A 12 -6.71 -17.90 16.41
N ALA A 13 -5.85 -16.96 16.78
CA ALA A 13 -6.27 -15.77 17.49
C ALA A 13 -7.15 -14.92 16.54
N ARG A 14 -8.46 -14.89 16.77
CA ARG A 14 -9.37 -13.91 16.18
C ARG A 14 -9.14 -12.57 16.85
N ASN A 15 -7.95 -12.01 16.70
CA ASN A 15 -7.67 -10.67 17.17
C ASN A 15 -8.23 -9.67 16.14
N ALA A 16 -9.54 -9.74 15.88
CA ALA A 16 -10.27 -8.88 14.96
C ALA A 16 -10.61 -7.55 15.66
N ARG A 17 -9.62 -6.93 16.30
CA ARG A 17 -9.78 -5.55 16.75
C ARG A 17 -10.04 -4.69 15.50
N PRO A 18 -11.13 -3.91 15.47
CA PRO A 18 -11.39 -2.98 14.36
C PRO A 18 -10.18 -2.05 14.19
N ARG A 19 -9.93 -1.57 12.98
CA ARG A 19 -8.79 -0.69 12.68
C ARG A 19 -9.25 0.59 12.02
N ASP A 20 -8.51 1.67 12.22
CA ASP A 20 -8.70 2.91 11.47
C ASP A 20 -8.14 2.80 10.03
N ALA A 21 -8.29 3.87 9.25
CA ALA A 21 -7.75 3.99 7.88
C ALA A 21 -6.24 3.75 7.82
N ALA A 22 -5.52 4.09 8.89
CA ALA A 22 -4.09 3.84 9.01
C ALA A 22 -3.79 2.45 9.56
N GLY A 23 -4.75 1.53 9.70
CA GLY A 23 -4.54 0.18 10.22
C GLY A 23 -4.23 0.09 11.73
N ARG A 24 -4.39 1.16 12.50
CA ARG A 24 -4.16 1.16 13.95
C ARG A 24 -5.35 0.52 14.67
N PRO A 25 -5.13 -0.34 15.68
CA PRO A 25 -6.23 -0.96 16.42
C PRO A 25 -7.11 0.08 17.14
N LEU A 26 -8.41 -0.03 16.95
CA LEU A 26 -9.44 0.75 17.63
C LEU A 26 -9.95 0.02 18.90
N PRO A 27 -10.66 0.74 19.80
CA PRO A 27 -11.39 0.12 20.89
C PRO A 27 -12.43 -0.90 20.38
N HIS A 28 -12.72 -1.93 21.18
CA HIS A 28 -13.79 -2.88 20.85
C HIS A 28 -15.14 -2.16 20.76
N GLY A 29 -15.98 -2.57 19.81
CA GLY A 29 -17.29 -1.94 19.56
C GLY A 29 -17.26 -0.66 18.72
N THR A 30 -16.08 -0.19 18.31
CA THR A 30 -15.96 0.88 17.31
C THR A 30 -16.03 0.30 15.90
N ALA A 31 -16.74 0.96 14.98
CA ALA A 31 -16.67 0.59 13.57
C ALA A 31 -15.26 0.89 13.03
N GLY A 32 -14.62 -0.10 12.43
CA GLY A 32 -13.35 0.05 11.74
C GLY A 32 -13.53 0.02 10.23
N VAL A 33 -12.43 0.21 9.50
CA VAL A 33 -12.39 -0.05 8.07
C VAL A 33 -12.53 -1.54 7.81
N GLU A 34 -13.28 -1.90 6.78
CA GLU A 34 -13.41 -3.27 6.32
C GLU A 34 -12.03 -3.84 5.95
N ARG A 35 -11.78 -5.09 6.33
CA ARG A 35 -10.49 -5.74 6.07
C ARG A 35 -10.51 -6.35 4.68
N VAL A 36 -9.39 -6.24 3.98
CA VAL A 36 -9.15 -7.07 2.79
C VAL A 36 -9.09 -8.54 3.25
N PRO A 37 -9.83 -9.47 2.62
CA PRO A 37 -9.71 -10.90 2.92
C PRO A 37 -8.27 -11.38 2.71
N GLU A 38 -7.74 -12.18 3.65
CA GLU A 38 -6.33 -12.62 3.63
C GLU A 38 -5.98 -13.48 2.39
N ASP A 39 -6.97 -14.12 1.79
CA ASP A 39 -6.89 -15.00 0.63
C ASP A 39 -7.39 -14.35 -0.67
N LEU A 40 -7.72 -13.05 -0.65
CA LEU A 40 -8.13 -12.34 -1.87
C LEU A 40 -6.93 -12.20 -2.82
N VAL A 41 -7.07 -12.78 -4.00
CA VAL A 41 -6.14 -12.60 -5.12
C VAL A 41 -6.94 -12.07 -6.30
N LEU A 42 -6.61 -10.85 -6.71
CA LEU A 42 -7.22 -10.20 -7.87
C LEU A 42 -6.29 -10.30 -9.09
N PRO A 43 -6.84 -10.45 -10.31
CA PRO A 43 -6.08 -10.26 -11.54
C PRO A 43 -5.39 -8.88 -11.56
N PRO A 44 -4.22 -8.72 -12.22
CA PRO A 44 -3.45 -7.47 -12.24
C PRO A 44 -4.27 -6.19 -12.49
N ASP A 45 -5.17 -6.20 -13.47
CA ASP A 45 -5.96 -5.02 -13.81
C ASP A 45 -6.97 -4.62 -12.74
N GLU A 46 -7.58 -5.61 -12.10
CA GLU A 46 -8.53 -5.41 -10.99
C GLU A 46 -7.79 -5.01 -9.72
N ALA A 47 -6.63 -5.62 -9.45
CA ALA A 47 -5.79 -5.27 -8.31
C ALA A 47 -5.34 -3.81 -8.36
N VAL A 48 -4.90 -3.32 -9.52
CA VAL A 48 -4.49 -1.92 -9.70
C VAL A 48 -5.69 -0.97 -9.59
N ALA A 49 -6.85 -1.34 -10.15
CA ALA A 49 -8.06 -0.53 -10.04
C ALA A 49 -8.54 -0.41 -8.59
N GLU A 50 -8.55 -1.53 -7.85
CA GLU A 50 -8.97 -1.54 -6.45
C GLU A 50 -7.96 -0.83 -5.54
N ALA A 51 -6.65 -1.03 -5.78
CA ALA A 51 -5.63 -0.28 -5.07
C ALA A 51 -5.75 1.23 -5.32
N GLN A 52 -6.04 1.67 -6.55
CA GLN A 52 -6.28 3.08 -6.86
C GLN A 52 -7.49 3.61 -6.09
N ARG A 53 -8.63 2.91 -6.13
CA ARG A 53 -9.85 3.30 -5.40
C ARG A 53 -9.57 3.48 -3.90
N LEU A 54 -8.86 2.55 -3.29
CA LEU A 54 -8.47 2.61 -1.88
C LEU A 54 -7.52 3.78 -1.60
N LEU A 55 -6.55 4.05 -2.46
CA LEU A 55 -5.68 5.23 -2.34
C LEU A 55 -6.48 6.53 -2.43
N ASP A 56 -7.41 6.63 -3.36
CA ASP A 56 -8.29 7.79 -3.54
C ASP A 56 -9.17 8.04 -2.31
N GLU A 57 -9.53 6.97 -1.58
CA GLU A 57 -10.28 7.00 -0.31
C GLU A 57 -9.40 7.25 0.92
N GLY A 58 -8.08 7.39 0.77
CA GLY A 58 -7.16 7.59 1.88
C GLY A 58 -6.88 6.32 2.70
N LEU A 59 -6.98 5.15 2.06
CA LEU A 59 -6.78 3.82 2.64
C LEU A 59 -5.50 3.13 2.10
N PRO A 60 -4.30 3.72 2.29
CA PRO A 60 -3.06 3.18 1.74
C PRO A 60 -2.67 1.83 2.34
N PHE A 61 -3.14 1.49 3.55
CA PHE A 61 -2.85 0.21 4.17
C PHE A 61 -3.58 -0.93 3.47
N GLN A 62 -4.85 -0.72 3.12
CA GLN A 62 -5.66 -1.69 2.38
C GLN A 62 -5.17 -1.80 0.94
N ALA A 63 -4.76 -0.69 0.31
CA ALA A 63 -4.12 -0.73 -0.99
C ALA A 63 -2.82 -1.57 -0.96
N HIS A 64 -2.03 -1.44 0.12
CA HIS A 64 -0.88 -2.31 0.35
C HIS A 64 -1.29 -3.80 0.44
N GLU A 65 -2.35 -4.13 1.17
CA GLU A 65 -2.83 -5.52 1.29
C GLU A 65 -3.23 -6.11 -0.08
N ILE A 66 -3.93 -5.35 -0.93
CA ILE A 66 -4.27 -5.76 -2.31
C ILE A 66 -3.00 -6.04 -3.13
N LEU A 67 -2.05 -5.09 -3.14
CA LEU A 67 -0.80 -5.22 -3.91
C LEU A 67 0.11 -6.34 -3.37
N GLU A 68 0.09 -6.58 -2.06
CA GLU A 68 0.81 -7.68 -1.43
C GLU A 68 0.22 -9.04 -1.82
N GLY A 69 -1.11 -9.15 -1.91
CA GLY A 69 -1.81 -10.32 -2.44
C GLY A 69 -1.36 -10.65 -3.87
N THR A 70 -1.36 -9.65 -4.76
CA THR A 70 -0.86 -9.80 -6.13
C THR A 70 0.62 -10.16 -6.18
N TRP A 71 1.46 -9.61 -5.29
CA TRP A 71 2.87 -9.99 -5.19
C TRP A 71 3.08 -11.46 -4.84
N LYS A 72 2.30 -11.99 -3.89
CA LYS A 72 2.40 -13.39 -3.45
C LYS A 72 2.03 -14.37 -4.56
N ASP A 73 1.07 -14.01 -5.41
CA ASP A 73 0.62 -14.81 -6.55
C ASP A 73 1.44 -14.60 -7.83
N ALA A 74 2.13 -13.46 -7.96
CA ALA A 74 2.85 -13.10 -9.18
C ALA A 74 3.96 -14.09 -9.55
N GLY A 75 4.03 -14.40 -10.85
CA GLY A 75 5.15 -15.11 -11.45
C GLY A 75 6.44 -14.29 -11.46
N ASP A 76 7.57 -14.96 -11.68
CA ASP A 76 8.91 -14.38 -11.51
C ASP A 76 9.15 -13.12 -12.34
N ALA A 77 8.52 -13.01 -13.52
CA ALA A 77 8.66 -11.86 -14.41
C ALA A 77 8.16 -10.54 -13.82
N THR A 78 7.16 -10.57 -12.93
CA THR A 78 6.54 -9.35 -12.36
C THR A 78 6.58 -9.30 -10.83
N ARG A 79 7.03 -10.38 -10.17
CA ARG A 79 7.05 -10.48 -8.70
C ARG A 79 7.75 -9.30 -8.03
N ASP A 80 8.90 -8.88 -8.55
CA ASP A 80 9.66 -7.77 -7.96
C ASP A 80 8.97 -6.41 -8.13
N LEU A 81 8.23 -6.20 -9.24
CA LEU A 81 7.42 -5.00 -9.44
C LEU A 81 6.28 -4.91 -8.42
N TRP A 82 5.52 -5.99 -8.23
CA TRP A 82 4.42 -6.01 -7.26
C TRP A 82 4.91 -5.82 -5.84
N ARG A 83 6.06 -6.41 -5.48
CA ARG A 83 6.71 -6.15 -4.19
C ARG A 83 7.05 -4.67 -4.01
N ALA A 84 7.57 -4.02 -5.05
CA ALA A 84 7.94 -2.61 -5.01
C ALA A 84 6.72 -1.70 -4.84
N LEU A 85 5.61 -1.99 -5.54
CA LEU A 85 4.33 -1.28 -5.39
C LEU A 85 3.74 -1.47 -3.99
N ALA A 86 3.76 -2.70 -3.46
CA ALA A 86 3.31 -2.98 -2.10
C ALA A 86 4.15 -2.20 -1.07
N GLN A 87 5.48 -2.10 -1.26
CA GLN A 87 6.37 -1.30 -0.42
C GLN A 87 6.04 0.20 -0.46
N LEU A 88 5.76 0.73 -1.65
CA LEU A 88 5.36 2.13 -1.82
C LEU A 88 4.06 2.42 -1.06
N ALA A 89 3.02 1.59 -1.22
CA ALA A 89 1.74 1.76 -0.53
C ALA A 89 1.86 1.70 1.00
N VAL A 90 2.68 0.80 1.55
CA VAL A 90 2.95 0.81 2.99
C VAL A 90 3.81 2.02 3.41
N GLY A 91 4.68 2.53 2.53
CA GLY A 91 5.37 3.81 2.72
C GLY A 91 4.40 4.99 2.91
N LEU A 92 3.34 5.06 2.11
CA LEU A 92 2.25 6.03 2.26
C LEU A 92 1.52 5.86 3.61
N THR A 93 1.28 4.61 4.02
CA THR A 93 0.71 4.32 5.35
C THR A 93 1.61 4.83 6.48
N HIS A 94 2.93 4.69 6.35
CA HIS A 94 3.87 5.24 7.33
C HIS A 94 3.82 6.78 7.37
N ALA A 95 3.70 7.45 6.21
CA ALA A 95 3.52 8.89 6.14
C ALA A 95 2.22 9.32 6.83
N GLN A 96 1.10 8.65 6.52
CA GLN A 96 -0.21 8.87 7.15
C GLN A 96 -0.15 8.69 8.69
N ARG A 97 0.71 7.79 9.17
CA ARG A 97 0.93 7.55 10.61
C ARG A 97 1.88 8.57 11.26
N GLY A 98 2.44 9.52 10.51
CA GLY A 98 3.45 10.47 10.98
C GLY A 98 4.85 9.87 11.17
N ASN A 99 5.10 8.66 10.66
CA ASN A 99 6.41 8.00 10.76
C ASN A 99 7.29 8.37 9.56
N ALA A 100 7.94 9.54 9.62
CA ALA A 100 8.76 10.07 8.55
C ALA A 100 9.88 9.11 8.08
N ARG A 101 10.69 8.60 9.02
CA ARG A 101 11.81 7.70 8.68
C ARG A 101 11.33 6.44 7.97
N GLY A 102 10.24 5.83 8.46
CA GLY A 102 9.67 4.64 7.84
C GLY A 102 9.11 4.94 6.45
N ALA A 103 8.41 6.07 6.30
CA ALA A 103 7.83 6.49 5.03
C ALA A 103 8.89 6.67 3.95
N VAL A 104 9.91 7.50 4.22
CA VAL A 104 11.01 7.79 3.28
C VAL A 104 11.71 6.51 2.86
N SER A 105 12.07 5.65 3.81
CA SER A 105 12.77 4.39 3.54
C SER A 105 11.99 3.49 2.58
N LEU A 106 10.67 3.36 2.78
CA LEU A 106 9.81 2.49 1.97
C LEU A 106 9.45 3.12 0.62
N LEU A 107 9.20 4.42 0.56
CA LEU A 107 8.95 5.15 -0.70
C LEU A 107 10.14 5.05 -1.64
N ARG A 108 11.36 5.33 -1.14
CA ARG A 108 12.60 5.22 -1.93
C ARG A 108 12.88 3.79 -2.38
N ARG A 109 12.65 2.81 -1.50
CA ARG A 109 12.84 1.40 -1.85
C ARG A 109 11.84 0.93 -2.90
N GLY A 110 10.58 1.33 -2.79
CA GLY A 110 9.56 1.04 -3.79
C GLY A 110 9.90 1.67 -5.14
N ALA A 111 10.25 2.96 -5.15
CA ALA A 111 10.70 3.67 -6.34
C ALA A 111 11.89 2.97 -7.01
N GLU A 112 12.90 2.58 -6.23
CA GLU A 112 14.07 1.86 -6.75
C GLU A 112 13.72 0.49 -7.32
N GLY A 113 12.85 -0.27 -6.64
CA GLY A 113 12.37 -1.55 -7.16
C GLY A 113 11.63 -1.42 -8.48
N ILE A 114 10.82 -0.37 -8.65
CA ILE A 114 10.14 -0.05 -9.90
C ILE A 114 11.17 0.27 -11.01
N ARG A 115 12.17 1.11 -10.72
CA ARG A 115 13.24 1.44 -11.68
C ARG A 115 14.03 0.21 -12.13
N LEU A 116 14.41 -0.66 -11.19
CA LEU A 116 15.13 -1.90 -11.48
C LEU A 116 14.31 -2.85 -12.35
N TRP A 117 13.00 -2.93 -12.13
CA TRP A 117 12.14 -3.72 -13.00
C TRP A 117 11.99 -3.07 -14.38
N ARG A 118 11.84 -1.74 -14.43
CA ARG A 118 11.64 -0.99 -15.69
C ARG A 118 12.79 -1.16 -16.67
N VAL A 119 14.04 -1.22 -16.19
CA VAL A 119 15.22 -1.43 -17.04
C VAL A 119 15.28 -2.81 -17.70
N MET A 120 14.46 -3.77 -17.27
CA MET A 120 14.31 -5.06 -17.95
C MET A 120 13.59 -4.94 -19.30
N GLY A 121 12.97 -3.80 -19.60
CA GLY A 121 12.36 -3.51 -20.90
C GLY A 121 11.02 -4.20 -21.16
N MET A 122 10.42 -4.81 -20.14
CA MET A 122 9.11 -5.46 -20.25
C MET A 122 7.98 -4.42 -20.32
N PRO A 123 6.89 -4.68 -21.06
CA PRO A 123 5.69 -3.83 -21.02
C PRO A 123 5.11 -3.80 -19.61
N ALA A 124 4.77 -2.61 -19.11
CA ALA A 124 4.16 -2.46 -17.80
C ALA A 124 2.80 -3.21 -17.75
N PRO A 125 2.57 -4.11 -16.78
CA PRO A 125 1.28 -4.76 -16.65
C PRO A 125 0.22 -3.74 -16.20
N ALA A 126 -1.05 -4.05 -16.49
CA ALA A 126 -2.20 -3.31 -15.98
C ALA A 126 -2.16 -1.79 -16.24
N ALA A 127 -1.53 -1.36 -17.34
CA ALA A 127 -1.37 0.05 -17.72
C ALA A 127 -0.73 0.94 -16.63
N LEU A 128 0.12 0.36 -15.78
CA LEU A 128 0.82 1.09 -14.72
C LEU A 128 1.69 2.22 -15.28
N ASP A 129 1.58 3.41 -14.71
CA ASP A 129 2.47 4.54 -14.96
C ASP A 129 3.68 4.45 -14.02
N LEU A 130 4.65 3.61 -14.39
CA LEU A 130 5.83 3.37 -13.56
C LEU A 130 6.67 4.63 -13.35
N ASP A 131 6.72 5.52 -14.34
CA ASP A 131 7.53 6.74 -14.27
C ASP A 131 6.86 7.78 -13.36
N GLY A 132 5.55 7.99 -13.51
CA GLY A 132 4.77 8.88 -12.65
C GLY A 132 4.72 8.41 -11.19
N VAL A 133 4.54 7.11 -10.95
CA VAL A 133 4.56 6.53 -9.60
C VAL A 133 5.93 6.72 -8.94
N THR A 134 7.02 6.47 -9.68
CA THR A 134 8.39 6.65 -9.18
C THR A 134 8.66 8.12 -8.86
N ALA A 135 8.32 9.03 -9.77
CA ALA A 135 8.52 10.47 -9.58
C ALA A 135 7.73 11.01 -8.38
N HIS A 136 6.48 10.56 -8.20
CA HIS A 136 5.65 10.92 -7.05
C HIS A 136 6.27 10.44 -5.73
N ALA A 137 6.72 9.18 -5.69
CA ALA A 137 7.33 8.60 -4.50
C ALA A 137 8.62 9.34 -4.09
N ASP A 138 9.46 9.68 -5.07
CA ASP A 138 10.69 10.43 -4.83
C ASP A 138 10.38 11.84 -4.30
N ALA A 139 9.49 12.58 -4.96
CA ALA A 139 9.11 13.93 -4.53
C ALA A 139 8.43 13.95 -3.15
N LEU A 140 7.59 12.95 -2.85
CA LEU A 140 6.97 12.82 -1.53
C LEU A 140 8.02 12.50 -0.45
N ALA A 141 8.99 11.63 -0.74
CA ALA A 141 10.07 11.35 0.19
C ALA A 141 10.92 12.60 0.47
N ASP A 142 11.26 13.38 -0.56
CA ASP A 142 11.96 14.67 -0.41
C ASP A 142 11.19 15.64 0.50
N ASP A 143 9.88 15.76 0.29
CA ASP A 143 9.02 16.63 1.10
C ASP A 143 8.95 16.16 2.57
N ILE A 144 8.85 14.85 2.81
CA ILE A 144 8.85 14.28 4.17
C ILE A 144 10.21 14.49 4.86
N GLU A 145 11.33 14.34 4.16
CA GLU A 145 12.66 14.56 4.71
C GLU A 145 12.87 16.03 5.12
N ARG A 146 12.34 16.96 4.33
CA ARG A 146 12.45 18.40 4.55
C ARG A 146 11.52 18.91 5.65
N ASP A 147 10.24 18.55 5.58
CA ASP A 147 9.17 19.19 6.36
C ASP A 147 8.58 18.26 7.43
N GLY A 148 8.93 16.98 7.40
CA GLY A 148 8.37 15.95 8.27
C GLY A 148 7.02 15.40 7.78
N ALA A 149 6.71 14.16 8.15
CA ALA A 149 5.49 13.47 7.68
C ALA A 149 4.18 14.13 8.13
N ALA A 150 4.18 14.91 9.22
CA ALA A 150 2.99 15.60 9.71
C ALA A 150 2.62 16.83 8.85
N ALA A 151 3.54 17.33 8.03
CA ALA A 151 3.31 18.48 7.15
C ALA A 151 2.80 18.08 5.75
N VAL A 152 2.76 16.78 5.45
CA VAL A 152 2.31 16.28 4.15
C VAL A 152 0.79 16.42 4.01
N ASP A 153 0.37 17.08 2.94
CA ASP A 153 -1.04 17.16 2.54
C ASP A 153 -1.57 15.75 2.19
N GLU A 154 -2.78 15.43 2.65
CA GLU A 154 -3.42 14.15 2.39
C GLU A 154 -3.52 13.83 0.89
N ALA A 155 -3.72 14.83 0.03
CA ALA A 155 -3.74 14.66 -1.43
C ALA A 155 -2.41 14.11 -1.97
N ARG A 156 -1.27 14.41 -1.31
CA ARG A 156 0.04 13.85 -1.67
C ARG A 156 0.17 12.36 -1.31
N LEU A 157 -0.72 11.84 -0.46
CA LEU A 157 -0.78 10.41 -0.14
C LEU A 157 -1.66 9.60 -1.10
N ARG A 158 -2.20 10.25 -2.16
CA ARG A 158 -3.09 9.64 -3.15
C ARG A 158 -2.46 9.69 -4.57
N PRO A 159 -1.38 8.93 -4.81
CA PRO A 159 -0.77 8.88 -6.14
C PRO A 159 -1.72 8.25 -7.17
N HIS A 160 -1.47 8.53 -8.45
CA HIS A 160 -2.08 7.81 -9.57
C HIS A 160 -1.18 6.64 -9.95
N LEU A 161 -1.74 5.43 -9.97
CA LEU A 161 -1.04 4.21 -10.36
C LEU A 161 -1.02 4.00 -11.88
N ARG A 162 -1.98 4.60 -12.58
CA ARG A 162 -2.09 4.60 -14.04
C ARG A 162 -2.00 6.03 -14.55
N ASP A 163 -1.63 6.18 -15.81
CA ASP A 163 -1.52 7.48 -16.46
C ASP A 163 -2.88 8.19 -16.47
N ARG A 164 -2.91 9.48 -16.15
CA ARG A 164 -4.14 10.29 -16.12
C ARG A 164 -4.67 10.59 -17.54
N ALA A 165 -3.88 10.29 -18.56
CA ALA A 165 -4.19 10.58 -19.96
C ALA A 165 -5.20 9.62 -20.63
N VAL A 166 -5.80 8.67 -19.91
CA VAL A 166 -6.88 7.82 -20.43
C VAL A 166 -8.18 8.16 -19.69
N GLY A 167 -8.81 9.26 -20.11
CA GLY A 167 -10.15 9.69 -19.71
C GLY A 167 -10.87 10.31 -20.89
#